data_AF-A0A955W2J1-F1
#
_entry.id   AF-A0A955W2J1-F1
#
_cell.length_a   1.000
_cell.length_b   1.000
_cell.length_c   1.000
_cell.angle_alpha   90.00
_cell.angle_beta   90.00
_cell.angle_gamma   90.00
#
_symmetry.space_group_name_H-M   'P 1'
#
loop_
_entity.id
_entity.type
_entity.pdbx_description
1 polymer ?
#
loop_
_entity_poly.entity_id
_entity_poly.type
_entity_poly.pdbx_seq_one_letter_code
_entity_poly.pdbx_strand_id
1 'polypeptide(L)'
;MATTLKKSKRLTAVFERCDRSGWWSAHLAEEPGVLTQGRGIDQTRTRLREALWAWTDDKDYADRVELVDDVRVDARLDRLIRRARDEREELERARARVAKHMTQAAVAADELGISRRDAAALLGVSVQRVQQLAKGR
;
A
#
# COMPACT_ATOMS: atom_id res chain seq x y z
N MET A 1 27.28 -6.52 12.32
CA MET A 1 27.38 -6.89 10.89
C MET A 1 26.32 -6.13 10.12
N ALA A 2 26.71 -5.03 9.46
CA ALA A 2 25.78 -4.19 8.71
C ALA A 2 25.58 -4.79 7.31
N THR A 3 24.37 -5.26 7.02
CA THR A 3 23.99 -5.71 5.69
C THR A 3 23.88 -4.49 4.78
N THR A 4 24.93 -4.22 4.01
CA THR A 4 24.88 -3.25 2.92
C THR A 4 23.86 -3.73 1.90
N LEU A 5 22.66 -3.15 1.92
CA LEU A 5 21.68 -3.26 0.84
C LEU A 5 22.35 -2.71 -0.43
N LYS A 6 22.89 -3.60 -1.25
CA LYS A 6 23.36 -3.31 -2.61
C LYS A 6 22.16 -2.71 -3.33
N LYS A 7 22.22 -1.42 -3.72
CA LYS A 7 21.12 -0.71 -4.41
C LYS A 7 20.60 -1.60 -5.54
N SER A 8 19.40 -2.12 -5.38
CA SER A 8 18.68 -2.85 -6.41
C SER A 8 18.41 -1.88 -7.56
N LYS A 9 18.76 -2.28 -8.78
CA LYS A 9 18.41 -1.51 -9.98
C LYS A 9 16.88 -1.48 -10.05
N ARG A 10 16.32 -0.29 -10.28
CA ARG A 10 14.88 -0.09 -10.46
C ARG A 10 14.58 -0.06 -11.96
N LEU A 11 13.61 -0.87 -12.38
CA LEU A 11 13.11 -0.90 -13.76
C LEU A 11 11.61 -0.64 -13.75
N THR A 12 11.11 0.08 -14.75
CA THR A 12 9.68 0.37 -14.90
C THR A 12 9.01 -0.72 -15.72
N ALA A 13 8.08 -1.43 -15.08
CA ALA A 13 7.22 -2.41 -15.71
C ALA A 13 5.93 -1.72 -16.18
N VAL A 14 5.79 -1.52 -17.48
CA VAL A 14 4.61 -0.89 -18.08
C VAL A 14 3.57 -1.96 -18.33
N PHE A 15 2.35 -1.80 -17.78
CA PHE A 15 1.23 -2.71 -17.99
C PHE A 15 0.14 -2.03 -18.80
N GLU A 16 -0.34 -2.71 -19.83
CA GLU A 16 -1.43 -2.24 -20.68
C GLU A 16 -2.48 -3.34 -20.82
N ARG A 17 -3.76 -2.93 -20.87
CA ARG A 17 -4.86 -3.87 -21.06
C ARG A 17 -5.17 -4.01 -22.55
N CYS A 18 -5.14 -5.24 -23.05
CA CYS A 18 -5.56 -5.56 -24.40
C CYS A 18 -7.08 -5.76 -24.43
N ASP A 19 -7.82 -4.71 -24.77
CA ASP A 19 -9.30 -4.68 -24.66
C ASP A 19 -10.02 -5.75 -25.48
N ARG A 20 -9.43 -6.20 -26.59
CA ARG A 20 -10.04 -7.22 -27.47
C ARG A 20 -9.90 -8.64 -26.95
N SER A 21 -8.87 -8.91 -26.15
CA SER A 21 -8.51 -10.28 -25.73
C SER A 21 -8.72 -10.51 -24.24
N GLY A 22 -8.86 -9.43 -23.45
CA GLY A 22 -8.95 -9.49 -21.99
C GLY A 22 -7.63 -9.86 -21.30
N TRP A 23 -6.51 -9.78 -22.02
CA TRP A 23 -5.17 -10.01 -21.48
C TRP A 23 -4.52 -8.70 -21.04
N TRP A 24 -3.58 -8.81 -20.13
CA TRP A 24 -2.60 -7.77 -19.81
C TRP A 24 -1.31 -8.06 -20.56
N SER A 25 -0.76 -7.05 -21.21
CA SER A 25 0.62 -7.05 -21.70
C SER A 25 1.49 -6.30 -20.69
N ALA A 26 2.75 -6.71 -20.58
CA ALA A 26 3.74 -5.92 -19.88
C ALA A 26 5.09 -5.92 -20.59
N HIS A 27 5.83 -4.83 -20.45
CA HIS A 27 7.22 -4.72 -20.91
C HIS A 27 8.04 -3.86 -19.95
N LEU A 28 9.37 -3.98 -20.02
CA LEU A 28 10.27 -3.07 -19.30
C LEU A 28 10.56 -1.84 -20.16
N ALA A 29 10.38 -0.64 -19.60
CA ALA A 29 10.63 0.61 -20.31
C ALA A 29 12.10 0.78 -20.69
N GLU A 30 13.00 0.33 -19.82
CA GLU A 30 14.45 0.40 -20.02
C GLU A 30 15.00 -0.73 -20.89
N GLU A 31 14.28 -1.85 -20.99
CA GLU A 31 14.68 -3.04 -21.74
C GLU A 31 13.49 -3.52 -22.61
N PRO A 32 13.18 -2.84 -23.72
CA PRO A 32 11.96 -3.13 -24.51
C PRO A 32 11.89 -4.57 -25.06
N GLY A 33 13.01 -5.29 -25.12
CA GLY A 33 13.06 -6.71 -25.48
C GLY A 33 12.45 -7.65 -24.43
N VAL A 34 12.29 -7.20 -23.19
CA VAL A 34 11.65 -7.95 -22.11
C VAL A 34 10.17 -7.63 -22.08
N LEU A 35 9.36 -8.54 -22.61
CA LEU A 35 7.92 -8.40 -22.69
C LEU A 35 7.20 -9.72 -22.40
N THR A 36 5.97 -9.64 -21.91
CA THR A 36 5.13 -10.80 -21.61
C THR A 36 3.64 -10.46 -21.63
N GLN A 37 2.80 -11.47 -21.42
CA GLN A 37 1.37 -11.29 -21.20
C GLN A 37 0.81 -12.27 -20.16
N GLY A 38 -0.27 -11.87 -19.50
CA GLY A 38 -0.97 -12.65 -18.49
C GLY A 38 -2.45 -12.31 -18.37
N ARG A 39 -3.20 -13.11 -17.62
CA ARG A 39 -4.64 -12.90 -17.38
C ARG A 39 -4.93 -11.83 -16.33
N GLY A 40 -3.92 -11.41 -15.56
CA GLY A 40 -4.01 -10.37 -14.54
C GLY A 40 -2.65 -9.73 -14.27
N ILE A 41 -2.63 -8.57 -13.62
CA ILE A 41 -1.41 -7.79 -13.38
C ILE A 41 -0.37 -8.61 -12.60
N ASP A 42 -0.75 -9.26 -11.49
CA ASP A 42 0.19 -10.04 -10.67
C ASP A 42 0.83 -11.20 -11.43
N GLN A 43 0.01 -11.97 -12.17
CA GLN A 43 0.52 -13.04 -13.02
C GLN A 43 1.47 -12.49 -14.10
N THR A 44 1.09 -11.37 -14.72
CA THR A 44 1.89 -10.71 -15.76
C THR A 44 3.21 -10.21 -15.19
N ARG A 45 3.21 -9.67 -13.96
CA ARG A 45 4.40 -9.22 -13.24
C ARG A 45 5.35 -10.37 -12.93
N THR A 46 4.83 -11.51 -12.46
CA THR A 46 5.65 -12.72 -12.25
C THR A 46 6.30 -13.18 -13.55
N ARG A 47 5.52 -13.27 -14.63
CA ARG A 47 6.03 -13.65 -15.95
C ARG A 47 7.02 -12.64 -16.53
N LEU A 48 6.87 -11.36 -16.20
CA LEU A 48 7.79 -10.32 -16.67
C LEU A 48 9.16 -10.50 -16.01
N ARG A 49 9.19 -10.92 -14.75
CA ARG A 49 10.43 -11.28 -14.06
C ARG A 49 11.07 -12.55 -14.65
N GLU A 50 10.27 -13.55 -15.01
CA GLU A 50 10.76 -14.73 -15.73
C GLU A 50 11.34 -14.37 -17.10
N ALA A 51 10.68 -13.46 -17.84
CA ALA A 51 11.17 -12.95 -19.10
C ALA A 51 12.49 -12.18 -18.93
N LEU A 52 12.62 -11.38 -17.86
CA LEU A 52 13.88 -10.68 -17.54
C LEU A 52 15.00 -11.68 -17.26
N TRP A 53 14.73 -12.72 -16.47
CA TRP A 53 15.71 -13.78 -16.21
C TRP A 53 16.15 -14.45 -17.52
N ALA A 54 15.20 -14.88 -18.36
CA ALA A 54 15.51 -15.51 -19.63
C ALA A 54 16.30 -14.58 -20.58
N TRP A 55 16.03 -13.28 -20.54
CA TRP A 55 16.70 -12.27 -21.36
C TRP A 55 18.14 -12.00 -20.91
N THR A 56 18.39 -11.94 -19.59
CA THR A 56 19.72 -11.63 -19.04
C THR A 56 20.57 -12.86 -18.77
N ASP A 57 19.99 -14.05 -18.82
CA ASP A 57 20.57 -15.31 -18.34
C ASP A 57 21.11 -15.21 -16.89
N ASP A 58 20.47 -14.37 -16.07
CA ASP A 58 20.89 -14.08 -14.70
C ASP A 58 19.66 -13.99 -13.79
N LYS A 59 19.40 -15.10 -13.08
CA LYS A 59 18.26 -15.21 -12.15
C LYS A 59 18.43 -14.29 -10.94
N ASP A 60 19.65 -14.20 -10.43
CA ASP A 60 19.99 -13.42 -9.24
C ASP A 60 19.78 -11.93 -9.50
N TYR A 61 20.18 -11.45 -10.68
CA TYR A 61 19.87 -10.10 -11.14
C TYR A 61 18.36 -9.91 -11.25
N ALA A 62 17.67 -10.81 -11.95
CA ALA A 62 16.23 -10.70 -12.16
C ALA A 62 15.45 -10.68 -10.84
N ASP A 63 15.85 -11.43 -9.81
CA ASP A 63 15.20 -11.44 -8.49
C ASP A 63 15.49 -10.18 -7.66
N ARG A 64 16.70 -9.61 -7.78
CA ARG A 64 17.13 -8.43 -7.01
C ARG A 64 16.63 -7.12 -7.59
N VAL A 65 16.25 -7.08 -8.87
CA VAL A 65 15.67 -5.88 -9.50
C VAL A 65 14.32 -5.54 -8.86
N GLU A 66 14.17 -4.26 -8.53
CA GLU A 66 12.88 -3.71 -8.11
C GLU A 66 12.09 -3.31 -9.36
N LEU A 67 10.95 -3.95 -9.56
CA LEU A 67 10.02 -3.60 -10.64
C LEU A 67 9.00 -2.58 -10.11
N VAL A 68 8.99 -1.40 -10.71
CA VAL A 68 8.03 -0.33 -10.43
C VAL A 68 6.91 -0.39 -11.47
N ASP A 69 5.67 -0.60 -11.04
CA ASP A 69 4.53 -0.76 -11.95
C ASP A 69 4.04 0.60 -12.49
N ASP A 70 4.05 0.75 -13.81
CA ASP A 70 3.33 1.79 -14.56
C ASP A 70 2.10 1.15 -15.22
N VAL A 71 0.98 1.11 -14.49
CA VAL A 71 -0.27 0.51 -14.98
C VAL A 71 -1.08 1.55 -15.75
N ARG A 72 -1.14 1.39 -17.06
CA ARG A 72 -1.85 2.28 -17.97
C ARG A 72 -3.27 1.80 -18.15
N VAL A 73 -4.21 2.64 -17.72
CA VAL A 73 -5.65 2.46 -17.89
C VAL A 73 -6.25 3.73 -18.51
N ASP A 74 -7.52 3.68 -18.89
CA ASP A 74 -8.19 4.86 -19.41
C ASP A 74 -8.17 6.01 -18.39
N ALA A 75 -8.08 7.24 -18.89
CA ALA A 75 -7.90 8.41 -18.04
C ALA A 75 -9.06 8.63 -17.04
N ARG A 76 -10.26 8.12 -17.32
CA ARG A 76 -11.39 8.21 -16.39
C ARG A 76 -11.19 7.24 -15.22
N LEU A 77 -10.81 5.99 -15.49
CA LEU A 77 -10.53 4.99 -14.48
C LEU A 77 -9.32 5.39 -13.62
N ASP A 78 -8.23 5.87 -14.22
CA ASP A 78 -7.05 6.35 -13.49
C ASP A 78 -7.43 7.45 -12.47
N ARG A 79 -8.21 8.46 -12.88
CA ARG A 79 -8.71 9.50 -11.95
C ARG A 79 -9.55 8.94 -10.81
N LEU A 80 -10.43 7.98 -11.09
CA LEU A 80 -11.27 7.35 -10.07
C LEU A 80 -10.43 6.53 -9.08
N ILE A 81 -9.44 5.79 -9.56
CA ILE A 81 -8.52 5.02 -8.71
C ILE A 81 -7.70 5.96 -7.80
N ARG A 82 -7.14 7.04 -8.36
CA ARG A 82 -6.38 8.04 -7.58
C ARG A 82 -7.25 8.64 -6.47
N ARG A 83 -8.43 9.12 -6.81
CA ARG A 83 -9.38 9.67 -5.84
C ARG A 83 -9.72 8.67 -4.73
N ALA A 84 -10.03 7.42 -5.09
CA ALA A 84 -10.35 6.38 -4.11
C ALA A 84 -9.16 6.06 -3.19
N ARG A 85 -7.92 6.08 -3.72
CA ARG A 85 -6.70 5.90 -2.92
C ARG A 85 -6.49 7.07 -1.97
N ASP A 86 -6.62 8.31 -2.46
CA ASP A 86 -6.46 9.52 -1.65
C ASP A 86 -7.47 9.56 -0.50
N GLU A 87 -8.76 9.31 -0.78
CA GLU A 87 -9.82 9.27 0.23
C GLU A 87 -9.58 8.15 1.26
N ARG A 88 -9.07 6.98 0.82
CA ARG A 88 -8.70 5.89 1.72
C ARG A 88 -7.52 6.27 2.62
N GLU A 89 -6.48 6.89 2.08
CA GLU A 89 -5.35 7.37 2.87
C GLU A 89 -5.77 8.44 3.87
N GLU A 90 -6.62 9.37 3.47
CA GLU A 90 -7.16 10.39 4.36
C GLU A 90 -7.95 9.76 5.50
N LEU A 91 -8.80 8.77 5.21
CA LEU A 91 -9.54 8.02 6.21
C LEU A 91 -8.61 7.33 7.22
N GLU A 92 -7.54 6.68 6.76
CA GLU A 92 -6.57 6.04 7.66
C GLU A 92 -5.83 7.06 8.54
N ARG A 93 -5.43 8.21 7.97
CA ARG A 93 -4.83 9.30 8.76
C ARG A 93 -5.81 9.87 9.78
N ALA A 94 -7.08 10.03 9.41
CA ALA A 94 -8.13 10.50 10.32
C ALA A 94 -8.37 9.51 11.47
N ARG A 95 -8.44 8.20 11.16
CA ARG A 95 -8.54 7.13 12.16
C ARG A 95 -7.39 7.15 13.15
N ALA A 96 -6.15 7.32 12.66
CA ALA A 96 -4.98 7.43 13.53
C ALA A 96 -5.03 8.67 14.44
N ARG A 97 -5.47 9.83 13.93
CA ARG A 97 -5.67 11.04 14.74
C ARG A 97 -6.75 10.86 15.80
N VAL A 98 -7.89 10.28 15.44
CA VAL A 98 -8.98 9.99 16.38
C VAL A 98 -8.49 9.06 17.48
N ALA A 99 -7.82 7.96 17.13
CA ALA A 99 -7.28 7.04 18.12
C ALA A 99 -6.32 7.74 19.11
N LYS A 100 -5.41 8.57 18.59
CA LYS A 100 -4.50 9.37 19.41
C LYS A 100 -5.24 10.31 20.36
N HIS A 101 -6.16 11.13 19.85
CA HIS A 101 -6.90 12.10 20.66
C HIS A 101 -7.82 11.42 21.69
N MET A 102 -8.43 10.29 21.34
CA MET A 102 -9.24 9.49 22.27
C MET A 102 -8.42 8.97 23.45
N THR A 103 -7.21 8.47 23.19
CA THR A 103 -6.29 8.05 24.26
C THR A 103 -5.89 9.25 25.13
N GLN A 104 -5.49 10.36 24.51
CA GLN A 104 -5.08 11.56 25.26
C GLN A 104 -6.21 12.11 26.14
N ALA A 105 -7.44 12.15 25.62
CA ALA A 105 -8.58 12.64 26.37
C ALA A 105 -9.00 11.67 27.49
N ALA A 106 -8.91 10.35 27.28
CA ALA A 106 -9.17 9.37 28.33
C ALA A 106 -8.14 9.43 29.47
N VAL A 107 -6.85 9.64 29.14
CA VAL A 107 -5.79 9.84 30.15
C VAL A 107 -6.00 11.14 30.91
N ALA A 108 -6.28 12.26 30.22
CA ALA A 108 -6.55 13.53 30.89
C ALA A 108 -7.79 13.47 31.80
N ALA A 109 -8.83 12.74 31.40
CA ALA A 109 -10.00 12.52 32.25
C ALA A 109 -9.65 11.76 33.54
N ASP A 110 -8.82 10.73 33.45
CA ASP A 110 -8.33 9.97 34.61
C ASP A 110 -7.47 10.84 35.54
N GLU A 111 -6.55 11.64 34.97
CA GLU A 111 -5.69 12.56 35.72
C GLU A 111 -6.48 13.66 36.46
N LEU A 112 -7.62 14.07 35.91
CA LEU A 112 -8.55 15.02 36.55
C LEU A 112 -9.52 14.36 37.53
N GLY A 113 -9.45 13.04 37.72
CA GLY A 113 -10.35 12.30 38.61
C GLY A 113 -11.78 12.17 38.09
N ILE A 114 -12.02 12.39 36.79
CA ILE A 114 -13.33 12.22 36.17
C ILE A 114 -13.70 10.73 36.19
N SER A 115 -14.93 10.42 36.62
CA SER A 115 -15.38 9.03 36.66
C SER A 115 -15.38 8.40 35.26
N ARG A 116 -15.04 7.12 35.16
CA ARG A 116 -15.06 6.41 33.86
C ARG A 116 -16.42 6.44 33.17
N ARG A 117 -17.51 6.59 33.92
CA ARG A 117 -18.87 6.72 33.36
C ARG A 117 -19.07 8.08 32.70
N ASP A 118 -18.60 9.14 33.34
CA ASP A 118 -18.72 10.50 32.79
C ASP A 118 -17.76 10.69 31.63
N ALA A 119 -16.53 10.18 31.73
CA ALA A 119 -15.57 10.16 30.62
C ALA A 119 -16.13 9.41 29.40
N ALA A 120 -16.83 8.29 29.60
CA ALA A 120 -17.49 7.55 28.52
C ALA A 120 -18.59 8.37 27.85
N ALA A 121 -19.42 9.08 28.63
CA ALA A 121 -20.45 9.96 28.12
C ALA A 121 -19.87 11.15 27.32
N LEU A 122 -18.81 11.79 27.84
CA LEU A 122 -18.14 12.91 27.19
C LEU A 122 -17.42 12.51 25.89
N LEU A 123 -16.80 11.34 25.87
CA LEU A 123 -16.06 10.83 24.71
C LEU A 123 -16.94 10.07 23.72
N GLY A 124 -18.22 9.86 24.01
CA GLY A 124 -19.15 9.15 23.13
C GLY A 124 -18.81 7.67 22.91
N VAL A 125 -18.22 7.01 23.92
CA VAL A 125 -17.81 5.59 23.85
C VAL A 125 -18.27 4.81 25.07
N SER A 126 -18.10 3.49 25.07
CA SER A 126 -18.43 2.67 26.24
C SER A 126 -17.42 2.85 27.38
N VAL A 127 -17.85 2.56 28.61
CA VAL A 127 -16.99 2.58 29.81
C VAL A 127 -15.79 1.63 29.66
N GLN A 128 -16.01 0.45 29.06
CA GLN A 128 -14.95 -0.51 28.77
C GLN A 128 -13.92 0.09 27.81
N ARG A 129 -14.36 0.86 26.81
CA ARG A 129 -13.44 1.51 25.86
C ARG A 129 -12.59 2.56 26.54
N VAL A 130 -13.16 3.37 27.43
CA VAL A 130 -12.38 4.32 28.26
C VAL A 130 -11.33 3.59 29.08
N GLN A 131 -11.69 2.47 29.72
CA GLN A 131 -10.74 1.67 30.49
C GLN A 131 -9.58 1.14 29.63
N GLN A 132 -9.84 0.70 28.39
CA GLN A 132 -8.79 0.28 27.47
C GLN A 132 -7.86 1.42 27.07
N LEU A 133 -8.43 2.61 26.81
CA LEU A 133 -7.68 3.79 26.39
C LEU A 133 -6.79 4.33 27.52
N ALA A 134 -7.31 4.41 28.75
CA ALA A 134 -6.56 4.88 29.92
C ALA A 134 -5.45 3.91 30.38
N LYS A 135 -5.60 2.61 30.11
CA LYS A 135 -4.58 1.59 30.41
C LYS A 135 -3.39 1.61 29.44
N GLY A 136 -3.49 2.28 28.30
CA GLY A 136 -2.40 2.39 27.33
C GLY A 136 -1.31 3.39 27.71
N ARG A 137 -1.18 3.71 29.00
CA ARG A 137 -0.12 4.56 29.58
C ARG A 137 1.21 3.82 29.63
#